data_AF-A0A363U9M9-F1
#
_entry.id   AF-A0A363U9M9-F1
#
_cell.length_a   1.000
_cell.length_b   1.000
_cell.length_c   1.000
_cell.angle_alpha   90.00
_cell.angle_beta   90.00
_cell.angle_gamma   90.00
#
_symmetry.space_group_name_H-M   'P 1'
#
loop_
_entity.id
_entity.type
_entity.pdbx_description
1 polymer ?
#
loop_
_entity_poly.entity_id
_entity_poly.type
_entity_poly.pdbx_seq_one_letter_code
_entity_poly.pdbx_strand_id
1 'polypeptide(L)'
;MFKKILVIMLVMSLILPVGVVMAGNGPGGPGGGGGGGGDIPDTGELYGDLYVILRDMNGVPILDANGCIQPISSMDGSTTLPDGTEVIAYAYEPFTLGTYYDSEGVLIECELTEDMTAWVQAVDFGRLNLGRAPEGVIAHAFDEAINKMNSASAFDLDPAGRIMMLLDDGWFTIDAPAENLALYIKMMIDGHWITVDTTPVEPGGKGGGKGGGGGPPEGDGPSTEPRPVLSDTAIGLLAAIGYDNLGDVNNVLNSHDLLLAASLLAGAADKSGTITLDKVVYINSIYGINQVGTIVADGNRYFDFSGFGYSRRLAYIDRGSPECATFGSAYVWVLQPFGALEDYTFKATCMSLLGYNDPGFPADYNAVRFVDLTESYTTVFDELGNPLSYNFYENVRAFTQASDDALQAIEYIHNYKIPEVLYP
;
A
#
# COMPACT_ATOMS: atom_id res chain seq x y z
N MET A 1 -18.54 -63.11 -16.55
CA MET A 1 -19.74 -63.94 -16.33
C MET A 1 -19.66 -64.47 -14.90
N PHE A 2 -20.54 -63.99 -13.99
CA PHE A 2 -21.06 -64.62 -12.75
C PHE A 2 -20.05 -65.36 -11.82
N LYS A 3 -20.00 -65.19 -10.49
CA LYS A 3 -20.92 -64.65 -9.46
C LYS A 3 -20.22 -64.82 -8.08
N LYS A 4 -20.40 -63.84 -7.16
CA LYS A 4 -20.73 -64.00 -5.71
C LYS A 4 -19.68 -64.69 -4.79
N ILE A 5 -19.50 -64.43 -3.49
CA ILE A 5 -20.13 -63.64 -2.41
C ILE A 5 -19.13 -63.73 -1.23
N LEU A 6 -19.08 -62.72 -0.36
CA LEU A 6 -19.17 -62.82 1.12
C LEU A 6 -18.34 -61.70 1.79
N VAL A 7 -19.03 -60.65 2.18
CA VAL A 7 -18.53 -59.59 3.08
C VAL A 7 -18.69 -60.11 4.50
N ILE A 8 -17.58 -60.24 5.22
CA ILE A 8 -17.55 -60.58 6.64
C ILE A 8 -17.61 -59.29 7.45
N MET A 9 -18.67 -59.14 8.25
CA MET A 9 -18.74 -58.19 9.35
C MET A 9 -17.64 -58.52 10.37
N LEU A 10 -16.80 -57.54 10.71
CA LEU A 10 -16.06 -57.54 11.97
C LEU A 10 -16.48 -56.31 12.77
N VAL A 11 -17.25 -56.58 13.81
CA VAL A 11 -17.60 -55.67 14.89
C VAL A 11 -16.38 -55.56 15.80
N MET A 12 -15.74 -54.39 15.87
CA MET A 12 -14.83 -54.07 16.96
C MET A 12 -14.62 -52.56 17.05
N SER A 13 -15.28 -51.90 18.00
CA SER A 13 -14.66 -50.93 18.91
C SER A 13 -15.74 -50.30 19.78
N LEU A 14 -15.79 -50.72 21.04
CA LEU A 14 -16.46 -50.01 22.12
C LEU A 14 -15.41 -49.90 23.23
N ILE A 15 -14.99 -48.67 23.51
CA ILE A 15 -14.55 -48.07 24.79
C ILE A 15 -13.81 -46.78 24.40
N LEU A 16 -14.51 -45.65 24.47
CA LEU A 16 -13.91 -44.32 24.63
C LEU A 16 -14.14 -43.92 26.10
N PRO A 17 -13.11 -43.46 26.84
CA PRO A 17 -13.36 -42.75 28.08
C PRO A 17 -13.78 -41.31 27.77
N VAL A 18 -14.78 -40.89 28.55
CA VAL A 18 -15.46 -39.60 28.58
C VAL A 18 -14.48 -38.43 28.68
N GLY A 19 -14.60 -37.49 27.74
CA GLY A 19 -14.10 -36.12 27.83
C GLY A 19 -15.25 -35.16 27.54
N VAL A 20 -15.71 -34.52 28.62
CA VAL A 20 -16.64 -33.39 28.76
C VAL A 20 -17.07 -32.66 27.48
N VAL A 21 -18.40 -32.59 27.27
CA VAL A 21 -19.09 -31.62 26.42
C VAL A 21 -19.12 -30.28 27.15
N MET A 22 -18.61 -29.21 26.52
CA MET A 22 -19.03 -27.85 26.84
C MET A 22 -19.50 -27.16 25.56
N ALA A 23 -20.75 -26.75 25.63
CA ALA A 23 -21.52 -25.96 24.69
C ALA A 23 -20.84 -24.62 24.33
N GLY A 24 -21.26 -24.07 23.19
CA GLY A 24 -20.63 -22.95 22.52
C GLY A 24 -20.71 -21.61 23.26
N ASN A 25 -19.68 -20.82 23.04
CA ASN A 25 -19.58 -19.43 23.46
C ASN A 25 -20.03 -18.50 22.32
N GLY A 26 -21.07 -17.72 22.56
CA GLY A 26 -20.99 -16.27 22.36
C GLY A 26 -20.86 -15.60 23.74
N PRO A 27 -20.83 -14.26 23.88
CA PRO A 27 -20.76 -13.18 22.87
C PRO A 27 -19.50 -12.30 23.05
N GLY A 28 -19.20 -11.38 22.12
CA GLY A 28 -18.03 -10.51 22.25
C GLY A 28 -18.08 -9.24 21.40
N GLY A 29 -18.77 -8.22 21.90
CA GLY A 29 -18.48 -6.80 21.67
C GLY A 29 -18.74 -6.04 22.98
N PRO A 30 -18.39 -4.75 23.14
CA PRO A 30 -17.49 -3.89 22.36
C PRO A 30 -16.24 -3.45 23.17
N GLY A 31 -15.21 -3.00 22.45
CA GLY A 31 -14.00 -2.41 23.01
C GLY A 31 -14.25 -1.00 23.56
N GLY A 32 -13.77 -0.75 24.77
CA GLY A 32 -13.82 0.57 25.39
C GLY A 32 -12.70 0.77 26.42
N GLY A 33 -11.78 1.68 26.09
CA GLY A 33 -11.18 2.59 27.07
C GLY A 33 -9.81 2.23 27.66
N GLY A 34 -8.78 2.93 27.16
CA GLY A 34 -7.85 3.67 28.02
C GLY A 34 -6.55 2.97 28.40
N GLY A 35 -5.45 3.39 27.77
CA GLY A 35 -4.09 3.11 28.23
C GLY A 35 -3.07 3.88 27.42
N GLY A 36 -2.63 5.03 27.95
CA GLY A 36 -1.55 5.80 27.36
C GLY A 36 -0.25 4.99 27.32
N GLY A 37 0.29 4.84 26.13
CA GLY A 37 1.57 4.23 25.82
C GLY A 37 1.68 4.22 24.31
N GLY A 38 2.76 4.76 23.76
CA GLY A 38 3.00 4.83 22.31
C GLY A 38 3.31 3.47 21.70
N ASP A 39 2.50 2.46 21.99
CA ASP A 39 2.65 1.11 21.48
C ASP A 39 1.89 1.00 20.16
N ILE A 40 2.60 0.53 19.13
CA ILE A 40 2.05 0.21 17.81
C ILE A 40 0.84 -0.71 18.03
N PRO A 41 -0.37 -0.38 17.51
CA PRO A 41 -1.57 -1.17 17.74
C PRO A 41 -1.33 -2.63 17.36
N ASP A 42 -1.89 -3.58 18.13
CA ASP A 42 -1.75 -5.01 17.81
C ASP A 42 -2.26 -5.25 16.39
N THR A 43 -1.32 -5.56 15.50
CA THR A 43 -1.56 -5.60 14.07
C THR A 43 -2.70 -6.57 13.71
N GLY A 44 -2.92 -7.60 14.52
CA GLY A 44 -4.01 -8.56 14.35
C GLY A 44 -5.43 -7.98 14.44
N GLU A 45 -5.68 -6.98 15.28
CA GLU A 45 -6.99 -6.32 15.41
C GLU A 45 -7.17 -5.27 14.31
N LEU A 46 -6.08 -4.62 13.87
CA LEU A 46 -6.08 -3.63 12.80
C LEU A 46 -6.45 -4.22 11.42
N TYR A 47 -6.22 -5.52 11.21
CA TYR A 47 -6.48 -6.21 9.94
C TYR A 47 -7.85 -6.90 9.84
N GLY A 48 -8.67 -6.88 10.89
CA GLY A 48 -9.94 -7.62 10.92
C GLY A 48 -10.98 -7.06 9.95
N ASP A 49 -11.10 -5.73 9.90
CA ASP A 49 -12.20 -5.02 9.25
C ASP A 49 -11.73 -3.86 8.36
N LEU A 50 -10.89 -4.17 7.37
CA LEU A 50 -10.34 -3.16 6.44
C LEU A 50 -11.23 -3.00 5.20
N TYR A 51 -12.07 -1.97 5.24
CA TYR A 51 -12.88 -1.55 4.10
C TYR A 51 -12.60 -0.09 3.72
N VAL A 52 -12.94 0.23 2.47
CA VAL A 52 -12.89 1.59 1.92
C VAL A 52 -13.92 2.45 2.64
N ILE A 53 -13.50 3.60 3.13
CA ILE A 53 -14.36 4.54 3.85
C ILE A 53 -14.24 5.94 3.28
N LEU A 54 -15.24 6.76 3.55
CA LEU A 54 -15.21 8.17 3.20
C LEU A 54 -14.14 8.91 4.03
N ARG A 55 -13.22 9.57 3.33
CA ARG A 55 -12.11 10.35 3.93
C ARG A 55 -12.00 11.74 3.34
N ASP A 56 -11.50 12.66 4.13
CA ASP A 56 -11.15 13.99 3.68
C ASP A 56 -9.87 14.01 2.82
N MET A 57 -9.41 15.21 2.45
CA MET A 57 -8.18 15.40 1.66
C MET A 57 -6.89 15.05 2.41
N ASN A 58 -6.94 14.83 3.72
CA ASN A 58 -5.81 14.45 4.59
C ASN A 58 -5.86 12.97 4.98
N GLY A 59 -6.86 12.22 4.52
CA GLY A 59 -7.04 10.80 4.85
C GLY A 59 -7.75 10.57 6.19
N VAL A 60 -8.26 11.63 6.82
CA VAL A 60 -9.06 11.55 8.04
C VAL A 60 -10.46 11.07 7.68
N PRO A 61 -11.03 10.08 8.40
CA PRO A 61 -12.41 9.65 8.19
C PRO A 61 -13.40 10.81 8.33
N ILE A 62 -14.37 10.90 7.42
CA ILE A 62 -15.51 11.81 7.57
C ILE A 62 -16.60 11.05 8.29
N LEU A 63 -16.89 11.47 9.53
CA LEU A 63 -17.93 10.86 10.34
C LEU A 63 -19.32 11.37 9.93
N ASP A 64 -20.34 10.52 10.08
CA ASP A 64 -21.73 10.91 9.93
C ASP A 64 -22.25 11.69 11.17
N ALA A 65 -23.53 12.05 11.15
CA ALA A 65 -24.17 12.78 12.25
C ALA A 65 -24.18 12.04 13.59
N ASN A 66 -23.96 10.72 13.59
CA ASN A 66 -23.88 9.89 14.77
C ASN A 66 -22.43 9.66 15.22
N GLY A 67 -21.44 10.24 14.54
CA GLY A 67 -20.02 10.02 14.81
C GLY A 67 -19.49 8.71 14.23
N CYS A 68 -20.21 8.08 13.30
CA CYS A 68 -19.79 6.82 12.70
C CYS A 68 -19.00 7.04 11.41
N ILE A 69 -18.01 6.19 11.17
CA ILE A 69 -17.35 6.10 9.86
C ILE A 69 -18.36 5.66 8.81
N GLN A 70 -18.15 6.11 7.57
CA GLN A 70 -19.06 5.86 6.45
C GLN A 70 -18.37 4.96 5.42
N PRO A 71 -18.68 3.65 5.35
CA PRO A 71 -18.12 2.77 4.35
C PRO A 71 -18.62 3.10 2.95
N ILE A 72 -17.81 2.80 1.94
CA ILE A 72 -18.18 2.93 0.53
C ILE A 72 -18.74 1.60 0.04
N SER A 73 -19.94 1.65 -0.53
CA SER A 73 -20.58 0.46 -1.06
C SER A 73 -20.07 0.08 -2.45
N SER A 74 -19.97 -1.21 -2.74
CA SER A 74 -19.69 -1.78 -4.05
C SER A 74 -20.94 -2.06 -4.88
N MET A 75 -22.11 -2.08 -4.25
CA MET A 75 -23.38 -2.44 -4.88
C MET A 75 -24.57 -1.77 -4.19
N ASP A 76 -25.74 -1.79 -4.84
CA ASP A 76 -26.96 -1.35 -4.18
C ASP A 76 -27.40 -2.39 -3.14
N GLY A 77 -27.84 -1.92 -1.97
CA GLY A 77 -28.24 -2.77 -0.86
C GLY A 77 -29.22 -2.06 0.08
N SER A 78 -30.02 -2.83 0.81
CA SER A 78 -30.81 -2.32 1.94
C SER A 78 -30.98 -3.43 2.97
N THR A 79 -30.96 -3.05 4.25
CA THR A 79 -31.28 -3.92 5.37
C THR A 79 -32.01 -3.11 6.45
N THR A 80 -32.71 -3.81 7.33
CA THR A 80 -33.42 -3.21 8.46
C THR A 80 -32.77 -3.67 9.76
N LEU A 81 -32.31 -2.71 10.55
CA LEU A 81 -31.72 -2.95 11.87
C LEU A 81 -32.77 -3.45 12.87
N PRO A 82 -32.35 -4.07 14.00
CA PRO A 82 -33.27 -4.60 15.00
C PRO A 82 -34.29 -3.60 15.58
N ASP A 83 -33.97 -2.31 15.58
CA ASP A 83 -34.85 -1.22 16.03
C ASP A 83 -35.85 -0.74 14.96
N GLY A 84 -35.78 -1.30 13.74
CA GLY A 84 -36.61 -0.93 12.60
C GLY A 84 -36.02 0.15 11.70
N THR A 85 -34.81 0.65 11.99
CA THR A 85 -34.11 1.63 11.16
C THR A 85 -33.69 0.98 9.84
N GLU A 86 -34.01 1.61 8.70
CA GLU A 86 -33.59 1.15 7.38
C GLU A 86 -32.23 1.76 7.01
N VAL A 87 -31.29 0.91 6.61
CA VAL A 87 -30.00 1.33 6.06
C VAL A 87 -29.99 1.01 4.58
N ILE A 88 -29.71 2.02 3.75
CA ILE A 88 -29.68 1.92 2.30
C ILE A 88 -28.28 2.26 1.82
N ALA A 89 -27.75 1.43 0.93
CA ALA A 89 -26.47 1.64 0.27
C ALA A 89 -26.68 1.73 -1.24
N TYR A 90 -25.97 2.65 -1.89
CA TYR A 90 -25.92 2.78 -3.34
C TYR A 90 -24.50 2.49 -3.82
N ALA A 91 -24.36 1.81 -4.95
CA ALA A 91 -23.06 1.46 -5.49
C ALA A 91 -22.16 2.71 -5.65
N TYR A 92 -20.93 2.62 -5.13
CA TYR A 92 -19.89 3.65 -5.12
C TYR A 92 -20.19 4.91 -4.29
N GLU A 93 -21.21 4.88 -3.45
CA GLU A 93 -21.56 5.96 -2.53
C GLU A 93 -21.29 5.56 -1.08
N PRO A 94 -21.02 6.54 -0.18
CA PRO A 94 -20.98 6.29 1.25
C PRO A 94 -22.36 5.91 1.80
N PHE A 95 -22.41 5.03 2.79
CA PHE A 95 -23.62 4.75 3.56
C PHE A 95 -23.35 4.88 5.06
N THR A 96 -24.40 5.17 5.83
CA THR A 96 -24.31 5.40 7.28
C THR A 96 -24.46 4.08 8.04
N LEU A 97 -23.64 3.89 9.07
CA LEU A 97 -23.77 2.75 9.97
C LEU A 97 -24.85 2.99 11.00
N GLY A 98 -25.45 1.90 11.48
CA GLY A 98 -26.52 1.94 12.47
C GLY A 98 -26.01 2.23 13.88
N THR A 99 -26.73 3.09 14.60
CA THR A 99 -26.61 3.24 16.06
C THR A 99 -27.98 3.03 16.70
N TYR A 100 -28.12 1.96 17.47
CA TYR A 100 -29.43 1.51 17.99
C TYR A 100 -29.32 0.79 19.34
N TYR A 101 -30.42 0.66 20.07
CA TYR A 101 -30.49 -0.16 21.28
C TYR A 101 -30.96 -1.56 20.93
N ASP A 102 -30.23 -2.57 21.38
CA ASP A 102 -30.64 -3.96 21.22
C ASP A 102 -31.84 -4.32 22.13
N SER A 103 -32.30 -5.57 22.03
CA SER A 103 -33.44 -6.07 22.83
C SER A 103 -33.17 -6.12 24.35
N GLU A 104 -31.90 -6.03 24.77
CA GLU A 104 -31.46 -6.01 26.17
C GLU A 104 -31.25 -4.57 26.68
N GLY A 105 -31.42 -3.56 25.81
CA GLY A 105 -31.23 -2.15 26.13
C GLY A 105 -29.76 -1.72 26.10
N VAL A 106 -28.88 -2.48 25.45
CA VAL A 106 -27.48 -2.13 25.22
C VAL A 106 -27.39 -1.26 23.97
N LEU A 107 -26.66 -0.14 24.06
CA LEU A 107 -26.39 0.72 22.91
C LEU A 107 -25.34 0.04 22.03
N ILE A 108 -25.71 -0.19 20.78
CA ILE A 108 -24.85 -0.65 19.70
C ILE A 108 -24.56 0.56 18.81
N GLU A 109 -23.29 0.93 18.66
CA GLU A 109 -22.86 2.09 17.89
C GLU A 109 -22.07 1.65 16.66
N CYS A 110 -22.37 2.27 15.51
CA CYS A 110 -21.63 2.10 14.26
C CYS A 110 -21.46 0.65 13.81
N GLU A 111 -22.51 -0.16 13.96
CA GLU A 111 -22.40 -1.59 13.64
C GLU A 111 -22.47 -1.83 12.13
N LEU A 112 -21.47 -2.55 11.62
CA LEU A 112 -21.51 -3.20 10.31
C LEU A 112 -22.10 -4.60 10.48
N THR A 113 -23.36 -4.79 10.11
CA THR A 113 -24.03 -6.08 10.24
C THR A 113 -23.57 -7.08 9.18
N GLU A 114 -23.81 -8.39 9.41
CA GLU A 114 -23.46 -9.45 8.44
C GLU A 114 -24.04 -9.19 7.05
N ASP A 115 -25.28 -8.67 6.96
CA ASP A 115 -25.93 -8.31 5.70
C ASP A 115 -25.15 -7.23 4.92
N MET A 116 -24.54 -6.28 5.63
CA MET A 116 -23.81 -5.16 5.03
C MET A 116 -22.41 -5.58 4.53
N THR A 117 -21.86 -6.69 5.04
CA THR A 117 -20.51 -7.16 4.64
C THR A 117 -20.40 -7.49 3.16
N ALA A 118 -21.53 -7.82 2.50
CA ALA A 118 -21.57 -8.06 1.07
C ALA A 118 -21.46 -6.77 0.23
N TRP A 119 -21.71 -5.61 0.85
CA TRP A 119 -21.73 -4.32 0.16
C TRP A 119 -20.40 -3.59 0.28
N VAL A 120 -19.72 -3.69 1.43
CA VAL A 120 -18.46 -2.98 1.66
C VAL A 120 -17.37 -3.39 0.67
N GLN A 121 -16.57 -2.41 0.25
CA GLN A 121 -15.38 -2.66 -0.54
C GLN A 121 -14.21 -3.00 0.38
N ALA A 122 -13.72 -4.23 0.34
CA ALA A 122 -12.53 -4.62 1.09
C ALA A 122 -11.28 -3.93 0.52
N VAL A 123 -10.36 -3.53 1.41
CA VAL A 123 -9.06 -3.03 0.98
C VAL A 123 -8.14 -4.22 0.69
N ASP A 124 -7.73 -4.35 -0.57
CA ASP A 124 -6.76 -5.36 -0.98
C ASP A 124 -5.33 -4.81 -0.97
N PHE A 125 -4.48 -5.35 -0.09
CA PHE A 125 -3.07 -4.97 0.00
C PHE A 125 -2.15 -5.76 -0.93
N GLY A 126 -2.57 -6.93 -1.43
CA GLY A 126 -1.70 -7.76 -2.25
C GLY A 126 -0.33 -8.02 -1.59
N ARG A 127 0.78 -7.72 -2.29
CA ARG A 127 2.17 -7.77 -1.79
C ARG A 127 2.49 -6.85 -0.61
N LEU A 128 1.69 -5.81 -0.37
CA LEU A 128 1.87 -4.92 0.77
C LEU A 128 1.38 -5.55 2.09
N ASN A 129 0.81 -6.76 2.05
CA ASN A 129 0.55 -7.58 3.24
C ASN A 129 1.84 -8.05 3.97
N LEU A 130 3.02 -7.62 3.52
CA LEU A 130 4.28 -7.78 4.24
C LEU A 130 4.24 -7.13 5.65
N GLY A 131 3.19 -6.36 5.99
CA GLY A 131 2.96 -5.82 7.33
C GLY A 131 2.67 -6.86 8.41
N ARG A 132 2.59 -8.14 8.04
CA ARG A 132 2.57 -9.30 8.94
C ARG A 132 3.95 -9.95 9.13
N ALA A 133 4.96 -9.48 8.41
CA ALA A 133 6.32 -9.98 8.56
C ALA A 133 6.91 -9.52 9.90
N PRO A 134 7.74 -10.33 10.56
CA PRO A 134 8.52 -9.89 11.71
C PRO A 134 9.34 -8.63 11.36
N GLU A 135 9.54 -7.72 12.32
CA GLU A 135 10.32 -6.48 12.12
C GLU A 135 11.71 -6.74 11.52
N GLY A 136 12.34 -7.86 11.90
CA GLY A 136 13.63 -8.30 11.35
C GLY A 136 13.63 -8.53 9.84
N VAL A 137 12.49 -8.87 9.22
CA VAL A 137 12.40 -9.03 7.76
C VAL A 137 12.47 -7.68 7.06
N ILE A 138 11.76 -6.68 7.57
CA ILE A 138 11.79 -5.31 7.02
C ILE A 138 13.17 -4.69 7.26
N ALA A 139 13.75 -4.90 8.45
CA ALA A 139 15.09 -4.43 8.76
C ALA A 139 16.16 -5.07 7.84
N HIS A 140 16.08 -6.38 7.59
CA HIS A 140 16.97 -7.07 6.66
C HIS A 140 16.84 -6.51 5.24
N ALA A 141 15.61 -6.33 4.74
CA ALA A 141 15.38 -5.76 3.42
C ALA A 141 15.91 -4.32 3.30
N PHE A 142 15.79 -3.52 4.36
CA PHE A 142 16.43 -2.21 4.42
C PHE A 142 17.96 -2.33 4.31
N ASP A 143 18.55 -3.22 5.10
CA ASP A 143 20.00 -3.41 5.16
C ASP A 143 20.55 -3.90 3.81
N GLU A 144 19.85 -4.79 3.11
CA GLU A 144 20.17 -5.20 1.75
C GLU A 144 20.16 -4.03 0.77
N ALA A 145 19.15 -3.16 0.84
CA ALA A 145 19.08 -1.96 0.02
C ALA A 145 20.26 -1.01 0.27
N ILE A 146 20.60 -0.76 1.55
CA ILE A 146 21.75 0.08 1.92
C ILE A 146 23.08 -0.53 1.45
N ASN A 147 23.25 -1.85 1.55
CA ASN A 147 24.45 -2.53 1.06
C ASN A 147 24.63 -2.39 -0.46
N LYS A 148 23.54 -2.52 -1.23
CA LYS A 148 23.56 -2.28 -2.68
C LYS A 148 23.92 -0.84 -3.00
N MET A 149 23.30 0.12 -2.31
CA MET A 149 23.62 1.55 -2.48
C MET A 149 25.10 1.85 -2.17
N ASN A 150 25.65 1.26 -1.11
CA ASN A 150 27.05 1.43 -0.74
C ASN A 150 28.05 0.81 -1.73
N SER A 151 27.59 -0.17 -2.51
CA SER A 151 28.42 -0.84 -3.52
C SER A 151 28.34 -0.17 -4.90
N ALA A 152 27.44 0.80 -5.06
CA ALA A 152 27.19 1.47 -6.33
C ALA A 152 28.24 2.54 -6.65
N SER A 153 28.48 2.71 -7.95
CA SER A 153 29.39 3.73 -8.48
C SER A 153 28.67 4.95 -9.06
N ALA A 154 27.38 4.81 -9.38
CA ALA A 154 26.51 5.89 -9.84
C ALA A 154 25.05 5.58 -9.48
N PHE A 155 24.25 6.63 -9.30
CA PHE A 155 22.80 6.55 -9.19
C PHE A 155 22.10 7.26 -10.34
N ASP A 156 20.90 6.81 -10.65
CA ASP A 156 19.95 7.43 -11.56
C ASP A 156 18.52 7.03 -11.14
N LEU A 157 17.52 7.44 -11.91
CA LEU A 157 16.12 7.04 -11.72
C LEU A 157 15.60 6.25 -12.92
N ASP A 158 14.79 5.24 -12.66
CA ASP A 158 14.03 4.58 -13.71
C ASP A 158 12.85 5.46 -14.16
N PRO A 159 12.17 5.11 -15.27
CA PRO A 159 11.02 5.87 -15.75
C PRO A 159 9.86 6.02 -14.76
N ALA A 160 9.77 5.15 -13.74
CA ALA A 160 8.79 5.23 -12.68
C ALA A 160 9.27 6.03 -11.45
N GLY A 161 10.52 6.50 -11.45
CA GLY A 161 11.13 7.26 -10.36
C GLY A 161 11.78 6.39 -9.27
N ARG A 162 12.02 5.11 -9.52
CA ARG A 162 12.75 4.23 -8.58
C ARG A 162 14.26 4.41 -8.75
N ILE A 163 15.00 4.27 -7.65
CA ILE A 163 16.46 4.37 -7.68
C ILE A 163 17.07 3.26 -8.53
N MET A 164 17.89 3.68 -9.47
CA MET A 164 18.80 2.84 -10.26
C MET A 164 20.22 3.02 -9.76
N MET A 165 20.97 1.92 -9.76
CA MET A 165 22.32 1.84 -9.25
C MET A 165 23.21 1.19 -10.30
N LEU A 166 24.34 1.81 -10.58
CA LEU A 166 25.38 1.21 -11.41
C LEU A 166 26.24 0.30 -10.53
N LEU A 167 26.00 -1.01 -10.64
CA LEU A 167 26.75 -2.07 -9.97
C LEU A 167 27.61 -2.78 -11.01
N ASP A 168 28.91 -2.86 -10.75
CA ASP A 168 29.90 -3.33 -11.72
C ASP A 168 29.75 -2.59 -13.07
N ASP A 169 29.28 -3.29 -14.12
CA ASP A 169 29.11 -2.76 -15.48
C ASP A 169 27.62 -2.63 -15.89
N GLY A 170 26.68 -2.75 -14.94
CA GLY A 170 25.23 -2.80 -15.23
C GLY A 170 24.38 -1.90 -14.34
N TRP A 171 23.32 -1.33 -14.94
CA TRP A 171 22.31 -0.59 -14.20
C TRP A 171 21.24 -1.54 -13.64
N PHE A 172 21.01 -1.45 -12.32
CA PHE A 172 20.01 -2.23 -11.60
C PHE A 172 19.11 -1.32 -10.80
N THR A 173 17.79 -1.52 -10.90
CA THR A 173 16.82 -0.86 -10.03
C THR A 173 16.71 -1.61 -8.71
N ILE A 174 16.42 -0.92 -7.61
CA ILE A 174 15.89 -1.56 -6.40
C ILE A 174 14.51 -2.13 -6.75
N ASP A 175 14.46 -3.42 -7.10
CA ASP A 175 13.30 -4.06 -7.70
C ASP A 175 12.55 -5.00 -6.75
N ALA A 176 13.16 -5.34 -5.62
CA ALA A 176 12.55 -6.16 -4.59
C ALA A 176 11.43 -5.39 -3.87
N PRO A 177 10.21 -5.95 -3.77
CA PRO A 177 9.10 -5.29 -3.08
C PRO A 177 9.40 -4.97 -1.61
N ALA A 178 10.08 -5.88 -0.90
CA ALA A 178 10.44 -5.71 0.50
C ALA A 178 11.46 -4.58 0.71
N GLU A 179 12.45 -4.44 -0.17
CA GLU A 179 13.46 -3.37 -0.11
C GLU A 179 12.82 -2.00 -0.34
N ASN A 180 11.95 -1.89 -1.36
CA ASN A 180 11.19 -0.67 -1.63
C ASN A 180 10.31 -0.28 -0.44
N LEU A 181 9.61 -1.25 0.17
CA LEU A 181 8.77 -1.01 1.33
C LEU A 181 9.58 -0.58 2.54
N ALA A 182 10.74 -1.20 2.77
CA ALA A 182 11.59 -0.87 3.90
C ALA A 182 12.20 0.55 3.77
N LEU A 183 12.62 0.92 2.56
CA LEU A 183 13.06 2.29 2.24
C LEU A 183 11.93 3.30 2.43
N TYR A 184 10.71 2.99 1.98
CA TYR A 184 9.52 3.80 2.20
C TYR A 184 9.24 4.03 3.68
N ILE A 185 9.18 2.96 4.49
CA ILE A 185 8.90 3.04 5.93
C ILE A 185 9.96 3.89 6.63
N LYS A 186 11.25 3.58 6.41
CA LYS A 186 12.35 4.33 7.02
C LYS A 186 12.28 5.81 6.68
N MET A 187 12.06 6.12 5.40
CA MET A 187 11.95 7.49 4.91
C MET A 187 10.80 8.24 5.58
N MET A 188 9.61 7.63 5.65
CA MET A 188 8.41 8.28 6.17
C MET A 188 8.43 8.46 7.70
N ILE A 189 9.15 7.60 8.44
CA ILE A 189 9.28 7.70 9.90
C ILE A 189 10.43 8.65 10.29
N ASP A 190 11.60 8.46 9.70
CA ASP A 190 12.83 9.12 10.15
C ASP A 190 13.20 10.36 9.30
N GLY A 191 12.60 10.51 8.12
CA GLY A 191 12.93 11.57 7.17
C GLY A 191 14.23 11.34 6.38
N HIS A 192 14.93 10.23 6.63
CA HIS A 192 16.23 9.92 6.05
C HIS A 192 16.48 8.40 5.99
N TRP A 193 17.57 7.98 5.34
CA TRP A 193 18.00 6.58 5.24
C TRP A 193 19.26 6.22 6.03
N ILE A 194 19.75 7.14 6.87
CA ILE A 194 20.84 6.81 7.79
C ILE A 194 20.39 5.78 8.84
N THR A 195 21.17 4.71 8.97
CA THR A 195 21.08 3.74 10.07
C THR A 195 21.79 4.31 11.29
N VAL A 196 21.04 4.98 12.17
CA VAL A 196 21.59 5.56 13.42
C VAL A 196 21.88 4.49 14.46
N ASP A 197 20.98 3.50 14.57
CA ASP A 197 21.17 2.33 15.43
C ASP A 197 21.65 1.14 14.59
N THR A 198 22.93 0.79 14.74
CA THR A 198 23.57 -0.32 14.04
C THR A 198 23.48 -1.64 14.79
N THR A 199 22.70 -1.71 15.88
CA THR A 199 22.53 -2.96 16.63
C THR A 199 21.90 -4.03 15.75
N PRO A 200 22.43 -5.26 15.74
CA PRO A 200 21.81 -6.37 15.02
C PRO A 200 20.38 -6.60 15.51
N VAL A 201 19.47 -6.87 14.57
CA VAL A 201 18.07 -7.16 14.92
C VAL A 201 17.96 -8.62 15.39
N GLU A 202 17.54 -8.81 16.65
CA GLU A 202 17.29 -10.13 17.22
C GLU A 202 16.03 -10.80 16.60
N PRO A 203 16.02 -12.12 16.38
CA PRO A 203 14.87 -12.80 15.76
C PRO A 203 13.68 -12.82 16.72
N GLY A 204 12.52 -12.37 16.26
CA GLY A 204 11.24 -12.76 16.85
C GLY A 204 10.84 -12.05 18.15
N GLY A 205 11.31 -10.83 18.39
CA GLY A 205 10.76 -10.00 19.46
C GLY A 205 9.50 -9.27 19.01
N LYS A 206 8.31 -9.88 19.11
CA LYS A 206 7.19 -9.05 19.62
C LYS A 206 7.68 -8.57 20.98
N GLY A 207 7.75 -7.26 21.19
CA GLY A 207 8.10 -6.69 22.48
C GLY A 207 7.37 -7.43 23.60
N GLY A 208 8.15 -7.96 24.55
CA GLY A 208 7.65 -8.48 25.83
C GLY A 208 7.00 -9.86 25.82
N GLY A 209 7.79 -10.93 25.99
CA GLY A 209 7.23 -12.20 26.46
C GLY A 209 8.17 -13.39 26.32
N LYS A 210 8.66 -13.91 27.46
CA LYS A 210 9.44 -15.16 27.52
C LYS A 210 8.66 -16.34 26.95
N GLY A 211 9.28 -17.13 26.05
CA GLY A 211 8.82 -18.49 25.77
C GLY A 211 9.43 -19.05 24.49
N GLY A 212 10.36 -19.99 24.63
CA GLY A 212 11.04 -20.62 23.51
C GLY A 212 10.14 -21.49 22.64
N GLY A 213 10.42 -21.48 21.34
CA GLY A 213 9.85 -22.42 20.38
C GLY A 213 10.44 -22.21 18.99
N GLY A 214 11.35 -23.11 18.58
CA GLY A 214 11.75 -23.38 17.19
C GLY A 214 12.15 -22.17 16.34
N GLY A 215 13.38 -21.68 16.50
CA GLY A 215 13.97 -20.78 15.50
C GLY A 215 14.08 -21.46 14.13
N PRO A 216 14.18 -20.66 13.03
CA PRO A 216 14.42 -21.17 11.68
C PRO A 216 15.66 -22.09 11.61
N PRO A 217 15.77 -22.94 10.57
CA PRO A 217 16.92 -23.82 10.36
C PRO A 217 18.26 -23.06 10.43
N GLU A 218 19.30 -23.76 10.89
CA GLU A 218 20.67 -23.24 11.05
C GLU A 218 21.21 -22.74 9.70
N GLY A 219 21.30 -21.41 9.55
CA GLY A 219 21.65 -20.71 8.30
C GLY A 219 20.79 -19.47 8.03
N ASP A 220 19.55 -19.46 8.55
CA ASP A 220 18.60 -18.33 8.49
C ASP A 220 18.58 -17.55 9.83
N GLY A 221 19.70 -17.55 10.54
CA GLY A 221 19.88 -16.85 11.82
C GLY A 221 20.13 -15.35 11.62
N PRO A 222 19.92 -14.52 12.65
CA PRO A 222 20.17 -13.08 12.56
C PRO A 222 21.64 -12.86 12.17
N SER A 223 21.88 -11.87 11.31
CA SER A 223 23.25 -11.41 11.10
C SER A 223 23.81 -10.97 12.45
N THR A 224 24.94 -11.55 12.87
CA THR A 224 25.70 -11.01 14.02
C THR A 224 26.47 -9.75 13.65
N GLU A 225 26.44 -9.38 12.36
CA GLU A 225 27.10 -8.20 11.86
C GLU A 225 26.27 -6.95 12.16
N PRO A 226 26.92 -5.83 12.53
CA PRO A 226 26.24 -4.55 12.68
C PRO A 226 25.48 -4.17 11.41
N ARG A 227 24.32 -3.53 11.57
CA ARG A 227 23.52 -3.07 10.43
C ARG A 227 24.31 -2.04 9.60
N PRO A 228 24.22 -2.08 8.26
CA PRO A 228 24.96 -1.18 7.40
C PRO A 228 24.46 0.26 7.52
N VAL A 229 25.39 1.21 7.42
CA VAL A 229 25.12 2.64 7.37
C VAL A 229 25.38 3.13 5.95
N LEU A 230 24.58 4.08 5.44
CA LEU A 230 24.89 4.75 4.18
C LEU A 230 26.29 5.35 4.22
N SER A 231 27.10 5.02 3.21
CA SER A 231 28.45 5.53 3.04
C SER A 231 28.46 6.97 2.53
N ASP A 232 29.52 7.72 2.81
CA ASP A 232 29.69 9.08 2.28
C ASP A 232 29.60 9.12 0.74
N THR A 233 30.08 8.06 0.06
CA THR A 233 29.94 7.92 -1.39
C THR A 233 28.48 7.81 -1.79
N ALA A 234 27.71 6.90 -1.17
CA ALA A 234 26.29 6.73 -1.47
C ALA A 234 25.48 8.00 -1.17
N ILE A 235 25.80 8.71 -0.08
CA ILE A 235 25.20 10.02 0.24
C ILE A 235 25.50 11.03 -0.87
N GLY A 236 26.76 11.11 -1.32
CA GLY A 236 27.14 11.97 -2.43
C GLY A 236 26.46 11.63 -3.76
N LEU A 237 26.19 10.34 -4.01
CA LEU A 237 25.44 9.90 -5.18
C LEU A 237 23.95 10.25 -5.09
N LEU A 238 23.32 10.12 -3.92
CA LEU A 238 21.93 10.56 -3.70
C LEU A 238 21.79 12.07 -3.90
N ALA A 239 22.71 12.85 -3.36
CA ALA A 239 22.82 14.28 -3.59
C ALA A 239 22.91 14.63 -5.08
N ALA A 240 23.71 13.88 -5.85
CA ALA A 240 23.90 14.13 -7.28
C ALA A 240 22.62 13.97 -8.11
N ILE A 241 21.66 13.15 -7.65
CA ILE A 241 20.34 12.97 -8.28
C ILE A 241 19.22 13.74 -7.56
N GLY A 242 19.58 14.64 -6.63
CA GLY A 242 18.65 15.58 -5.98
C GLY A 242 17.96 15.08 -4.70
N TYR A 243 18.51 14.05 -4.06
CA TYR A 243 18.02 13.49 -2.78
C TYR A 243 19.03 13.65 -1.64
N ASP A 244 19.65 14.83 -1.53
CA ASP A 244 20.60 15.18 -0.45
C ASP A 244 20.02 14.90 0.94
N ASN A 245 18.72 15.16 1.06
CA ASN A 245 17.88 15.03 2.23
C ASN A 245 17.89 13.64 2.88
N LEU A 246 18.07 12.58 2.09
CA LEU A 246 18.03 11.20 2.57
C LEU A 246 19.32 10.78 3.30
N GLY A 247 20.39 11.53 3.11
CA GLY A 247 21.69 11.34 3.76
C GLY A 247 21.94 12.27 4.95
N ASP A 248 20.90 12.90 5.53
CA ASP A 248 21.04 13.81 6.68
C ASP A 248 20.01 13.49 7.77
N VAL A 249 20.51 13.17 8.98
CA VAL A 249 19.67 12.84 10.15
C VAL A 249 18.84 14.01 10.68
N ASN A 250 19.16 15.24 10.29
CA ASN A 250 18.48 16.44 10.78
C ASN A 250 17.51 17.03 9.76
N ASN A 251 17.37 16.39 8.61
CA ASN A 251 16.62 16.94 7.51
C ASN A 251 15.11 16.63 7.62
N VAL A 252 14.31 17.44 6.94
CA VAL A 252 12.85 17.27 6.82
C VAL A 252 12.50 16.90 5.39
N LEU A 253 11.60 15.93 5.22
CA LEU A 253 11.11 15.54 3.90
C LEU A 253 10.48 16.73 3.18
N ASN A 254 10.85 16.91 1.91
CA ASN A 254 10.24 17.88 1.02
C ASN A 254 9.33 17.18 -0.03
N SER A 255 8.70 17.95 -0.91
CA SER A 255 7.80 17.39 -1.94
C SER A 255 8.53 16.50 -2.96
N HIS A 256 9.82 16.75 -3.24
CA HIS A 256 10.61 15.88 -4.11
C HIS A 256 10.89 14.53 -3.44
N ASP A 257 11.23 14.55 -2.14
CA ASP A 257 11.40 13.34 -1.34
C ASP A 257 10.09 12.53 -1.31
N LEU A 258 8.95 13.18 -1.03
CA LEU A 258 7.65 12.51 -1.03
C LEU A 258 7.27 11.92 -2.40
N LEU A 259 7.73 12.50 -3.51
CA LEU A 259 7.54 11.91 -4.83
C LEU A 259 8.34 10.61 -5.00
N LEU A 260 9.56 10.52 -4.43
CA LEU A 260 10.30 9.27 -4.37
C LEU A 260 9.61 8.26 -3.44
N ALA A 261 9.10 8.70 -2.29
CA ALA A 261 8.33 7.84 -1.38
C ALA A 261 7.11 7.21 -2.09
N ALA A 262 6.44 7.95 -2.96
CA ALA A 262 5.36 7.42 -3.80
C ALA A 262 5.86 6.33 -4.77
N SER A 263 7.01 6.54 -5.43
CA SER A 263 7.64 5.54 -6.30
C SER A 263 8.09 4.28 -5.53
N LEU A 264 8.55 4.42 -4.29
CA LEU A 264 8.92 3.29 -3.42
C LEU A 264 7.69 2.49 -2.99
N LEU A 265 6.62 3.16 -2.57
CA LEU A 265 5.37 2.49 -2.25
C LEU A 265 4.82 1.72 -3.47
N ALA A 266 4.93 2.31 -4.67
CA ALA A 266 4.61 1.64 -5.92
C ALA A 266 5.51 0.42 -6.21
N GLY A 267 6.82 0.52 -5.98
CA GLY A 267 7.77 -0.59 -6.10
C GLY A 267 7.48 -1.76 -5.14
N ALA A 268 6.86 -1.48 -4.00
CA ALA A 268 6.43 -2.47 -3.03
C ALA A 268 5.08 -3.14 -3.38
N ALA A 269 4.24 -2.48 -4.17
CA ALA A 269 2.90 -2.94 -4.51
C ALA A 269 2.87 -4.06 -5.57
N ASP A 270 1.71 -4.69 -5.71
CA ASP A 270 1.45 -5.60 -6.83
C ASP A 270 1.36 -4.83 -8.15
N LYS A 271 2.20 -5.21 -9.12
CA LYS A 271 2.36 -4.51 -10.40
C LYS A 271 1.05 -4.33 -11.18
N SER A 272 0.11 -5.26 -11.08
CA SER A 272 -1.19 -5.20 -11.79
C SER A 272 -2.33 -4.62 -10.95
N GLY A 273 -2.03 -4.16 -9.73
CA GLY A 273 -3.02 -3.61 -8.81
C GLY A 273 -3.23 -2.10 -9.01
N THR A 274 -3.94 -1.51 -8.05
CA THR A 274 -4.09 -0.05 -7.92
C THR A 274 -3.70 0.39 -6.52
N ILE A 275 -3.28 1.65 -6.37
CA ILE A 275 -3.04 2.28 -5.06
C ILE A 275 -4.17 3.25 -4.77
N THR A 276 -5.00 2.91 -3.78
CA THR A 276 -6.14 3.72 -3.33
C THR A 276 -5.79 4.55 -2.10
N LEU A 277 -6.60 5.56 -1.77
CA LEU A 277 -6.36 6.40 -0.60
C LEU A 277 -6.35 5.56 0.69
N ASP A 278 -7.35 4.69 0.86
CA ASP A 278 -7.42 3.79 2.00
C ASP A 278 -6.20 2.89 2.11
N LYS A 279 -5.68 2.38 0.99
CA LYS A 279 -4.47 1.56 1.00
C LYS A 279 -3.28 2.33 1.58
N VAL A 280 -3.07 3.58 1.15
CA VAL A 280 -2.00 4.45 1.69
C VAL A 280 -2.20 4.69 3.18
N VAL A 281 -3.40 5.09 3.60
CA VAL A 281 -3.69 5.42 5.00
C VAL A 281 -3.52 4.20 5.90
N TYR A 282 -4.00 3.03 5.48
CA TYR A 282 -3.85 1.79 6.25
C TYR A 282 -2.41 1.32 6.31
N ILE A 283 -1.66 1.35 5.20
CA ILE A 283 -0.21 1.03 5.21
C ILE A 283 0.54 1.95 6.17
N ASN A 284 0.22 3.25 6.19
CA ASN A 284 0.83 4.17 7.13
C ASN A 284 0.47 3.86 8.59
N SER A 285 -0.76 3.44 8.87
CA SER A 285 -1.15 3.01 10.22
C SER A 285 -0.45 1.72 10.65
N ILE A 286 -0.37 0.74 9.74
CA ILE A 286 0.25 -0.57 9.96
C ILE A 286 1.72 -0.42 10.37
N TYR A 287 2.45 0.45 9.68
CA TYR A 287 3.89 0.58 9.83
C TYR A 287 4.34 1.69 10.78
N GLY A 288 3.44 2.31 11.53
CA GLY A 288 3.87 3.33 12.50
C GLY A 288 4.00 4.76 11.93
N ILE A 289 3.77 4.96 10.64
CA ILE A 289 3.96 6.24 9.95
C ILE A 289 2.92 7.27 10.39
N ASN A 290 1.67 6.85 10.58
CA ASN A 290 0.63 7.77 11.06
C ASN A 290 0.88 8.23 12.50
N GLN A 291 1.57 7.43 13.31
CA GLN A 291 1.88 7.72 14.71
C GLN A 291 2.89 8.87 14.86
N VAL A 292 3.77 9.08 13.87
CA VAL A 292 4.66 10.25 13.81
C VAL A 292 4.03 11.47 13.12
N GLY A 293 2.83 11.32 12.58
CA GLY A 293 2.09 12.37 11.89
C GLY A 293 1.60 13.50 12.82
N THR A 294 1.43 14.71 12.27
CA THR A 294 1.06 15.93 13.00
C THR A 294 -0.44 16.23 13.00
N ILE A 295 -1.20 15.64 12.08
CA ILE A 295 -2.65 15.80 12.01
C ILE A 295 -3.28 14.94 13.10
N VAL A 296 -4.19 15.52 13.90
CA VAL A 296 -4.89 14.83 14.99
C VAL A 296 -6.38 14.93 14.78
N ALA A 297 -7.06 13.78 14.72
CA ALA A 297 -8.50 13.67 14.59
C ALA A 297 -9.00 12.46 15.38
N ASP A 298 -10.03 12.65 16.21
CA ASP A 298 -10.67 11.59 17.02
C ASP A 298 -9.68 10.73 17.84
N GLY A 299 -8.64 11.37 18.37
CA GLY A 299 -7.58 10.70 19.15
C GLY A 299 -6.56 9.93 18.31
N ASN A 300 -6.77 9.82 16.99
CA ASN A 300 -5.84 9.23 16.05
C ASN A 300 -4.92 10.30 15.44
N ARG A 301 -3.73 9.86 15.02
CA ARG A 301 -2.77 10.69 14.28
C ARG A 301 -2.73 10.26 12.82
N TYR A 302 -2.44 11.20 11.93
CA TYR A 302 -2.27 10.98 10.50
C TYR A 302 -1.03 11.70 9.99
N PHE A 303 -0.31 11.04 9.08
CA PHE A 303 0.82 11.67 8.40
C PHE A 303 0.36 12.89 7.61
N ASP A 304 1.11 13.98 7.74
CA ASP A 304 0.74 15.28 7.18
C ASP A 304 1.32 15.45 5.78
N PHE A 305 0.44 15.26 4.79
CA PHE A 305 0.76 15.50 3.38
C PHE A 305 0.42 16.92 2.93
N SER A 306 0.02 17.85 3.82
CA SER A 306 -0.54 19.16 3.42
C SER A 306 0.37 20.03 2.53
N GLY A 307 1.69 19.79 2.57
CA GLY A 307 2.68 20.43 1.71
C GLY A 307 2.97 19.72 0.38
N PHE A 308 2.30 18.60 0.11
CA PHE A 308 2.54 17.79 -1.09
C PHE A 308 1.56 18.15 -2.19
N GLY A 309 2.09 18.50 -3.35
CA GLY A 309 1.35 18.69 -4.59
C GLY A 309 1.94 17.82 -5.68
N TYR A 310 1.08 17.27 -6.53
CA TYR A 310 1.51 16.36 -7.59
C TYR A 310 1.14 16.89 -8.98
N SER A 311 2.16 16.97 -9.85
CA SER A 311 1.96 17.22 -11.27
C SER A 311 2.55 16.09 -12.08
N ARG A 312 1.69 15.22 -12.60
CA ARG A 312 2.05 14.11 -13.52
C ARG A 312 2.93 14.59 -14.68
N ARG A 313 2.59 15.74 -15.27
CA ARG A 313 3.41 16.33 -16.34
C ARG A 313 4.84 16.57 -15.86
N LEU A 314 5.03 17.22 -14.72
CA LEU A 314 6.39 17.51 -14.21
C LEU A 314 7.11 16.25 -13.75
N ALA A 315 6.40 15.28 -13.16
CA ALA A 315 7.00 14.04 -12.68
C ALA A 315 7.57 13.19 -13.82
N TYR A 316 6.93 13.20 -15.00
CA TYR A 316 7.32 12.32 -16.12
C TYR A 316 7.97 13.05 -17.29
N ILE A 317 8.06 14.39 -17.29
CA ILE A 317 8.57 15.14 -18.43
C ILE A 317 10.00 14.75 -18.80
N ASP A 318 10.84 14.32 -17.85
CA ASP A 318 12.25 13.97 -18.12
C ASP A 318 12.58 12.51 -17.77
N ARG A 319 11.57 11.62 -17.83
CA ARG A 319 11.70 10.19 -17.48
C ARG A 319 11.67 9.23 -18.68
N GLY A 320 11.66 9.79 -19.89
CA GLY A 320 11.60 9.08 -21.16
C GLY A 320 12.93 8.46 -21.57
N SER A 321 12.88 7.59 -22.58
CA SER A 321 14.06 6.92 -23.10
C SER A 321 14.72 7.73 -24.23
N PRO A 322 16.06 7.72 -24.34
CA PRO A 322 16.78 8.52 -25.35
C PRO A 322 16.33 8.24 -26.79
N GLU A 323 15.88 7.01 -27.09
CA GLU A 323 15.45 6.57 -28.42
C GLU A 323 14.15 7.26 -28.85
N CYS A 324 13.39 7.78 -27.89
CA CYS A 324 12.14 8.50 -28.11
C CYS A 324 12.27 10.02 -27.98
N ALA A 325 13.51 10.56 -27.93
CA ALA A 325 13.75 11.99 -27.76
C ALA A 325 13.04 12.89 -28.79
N THR A 326 12.74 12.38 -29.98
CA THR A 326 12.00 13.11 -31.03
C THR A 326 10.51 13.27 -30.74
N PHE A 327 9.92 12.42 -29.90
CA PHE A 327 8.52 12.48 -29.46
C PHE A 327 8.36 13.35 -28.20
N GLY A 328 9.42 13.44 -27.41
CA GLY A 328 9.48 14.21 -26.18
C GLY A 328 10.16 13.42 -25.08
N SER A 329 10.55 14.12 -24.03
CA SER A 329 11.31 13.55 -22.91
C SER A 329 10.46 12.71 -21.94
N ALA A 330 9.16 12.53 -22.20
CA ALA A 330 8.25 11.66 -21.44
C ALA A 330 7.92 10.32 -22.15
N TYR A 331 8.52 10.08 -23.32
CA TYR A 331 8.22 8.89 -24.13
C TYR A 331 9.24 7.79 -23.89
N VAL A 332 8.79 6.54 -23.78
CA VAL A 332 9.63 5.36 -23.62
C VAL A 332 9.48 4.42 -24.81
N TRP A 333 10.60 3.82 -25.20
CA TRP A 333 10.66 2.87 -26.31
C TRP A 333 10.19 1.48 -25.88
N VAL A 334 9.15 0.99 -26.56
CA VAL A 334 8.35 -0.16 -26.12
C VAL A 334 8.08 -1.14 -27.26
N LEU A 335 7.79 -2.38 -26.90
CA LEU A 335 7.29 -3.41 -27.79
C LEU A 335 5.80 -3.66 -27.50
N GLN A 336 4.91 -3.25 -28.40
CA GLN A 336 3.47 -3.45 -28.25
C GLN A 336 2.89 -4.33 -29.38
N PRO A 337 1.79 -5.06 -29.13
CA PRO A 337 1.08 -5.77 -30.18
C PRO A 337 0.54 -4.78 -31.24
N PHE A 338 0.74 -5.12 -32.50
CA PHE A 338 0.33 -4.36 -33.68
C PHE A 338 -0.75 -5.14 -34.44
N GLY A 339 -1.89 -4.47 -34.69
CA GLY A 339 -3.04 -5.03 -35.39
C GLY A 339 -4.12 -5.58 -34.45
N ALA A 340 -5.38 -5.31 -34.76
CA ALA A 340 -6.51 -5.89 -34.05
C ALA A 340 -6.67 -7.37 -34.46
N LEU A 341 -6.46 -8.27 -33.49
CA LEU A 341 -7.05 -9.61 -33.40
C LEU A 341 -6.64 -10.73 -34.39
N GLU A 342 -5.78 -10.53 -35.40
CA GLU A 342 -5.48 -11.64 -36.34
C GLU A 342 -3.98 -12.00 -36.55
N ASP A 343 -3.02 -11.07 -36.38
CA ASP A 343 -1.63 -11.34 -36.81
C ASP A 343 -0.54 -11.44 -35.71
N TYR A 344 -0.84 -11.19 -34.43
CA TYR A 344 0.12 -11.23 -33.30
C TYR A 344 1.50 -10.59 -33.59
N THR A 345 1.59 -9.64 -34.52
CA THR A 345 2.84 -8.97 -34.84
C THR A 345 3.14 -7.95 -33.75
N PHE A 346 4.34 -7.95 -33.19
CA PHE A 346 4.77 -6.89 -32.27
C PHE A 346 5.51 -5.79 -33.05
N LYS A 347 5.32 -4.54 -32.64
CA LYS A 347 6.00 -3.38 -33.22
C LYS A 347 6.71 -2.59 -32.14
N ALA A 348 7.97 -2.27 -32.39
CA ALA A 348 8.73 -1.32 -31.61
C ALA A 348 8.24 0.12 -31.90
N THR A 349 7.92 0.90 -30.88
CA THR A 349 7.39 2.26 -31.01
C THR A 349 7.61 3.07 -29.73
N CYS A 350 7.45 4.38 -29.80
CA CYS A 350 7.48 5.26 -28.63
C CYS A 350 6.08 5.43 -28.04
N MET A 351 5.97 5.31 -26.72
CA MET A 351 4.72 5.53 -25.97
C MET A 351 4.95 6.54 -24.85
N SER A 352 3.96 7.39 -24.59
CA SER A 352 4.02 8.34 -23.49
C SER A 352 3.82 7.60 -22.16
N LEU A 353 4.73 7.79 -21.19
CA LEU A 353 4.68 7.09 -19.91
C LEU A 353 3.37 7.29 -19.18
N LEU A 354 2.82 8.51 -19.16
CA LEU A 354 1.47 8.81 -18.65
C LEU A 354 1.01 10.12 -19.31
N GLY A 355 0.65 10.04 -20.58
CA GLY A 355 0.33 11.21 -21.41
C GLY A 355 -0.78 12.07 -20.82
N TYR A 356 -0.59 13.39 -20.85
CA TYR A 356 -1.67 14.35 -20.68
C TYR A 356 -2.54 14.31 -21.94
N ASN A 357 -3.85 14.10 -21.79
CA ASN A 357 -4.79 14.35 -22.88
C ASN A 357 -4.79 15.85 -23.18
N ASP A 358 -3.94 16.31 -24.08
CA ASP A 358 -4.05 17.66 -24.62
C ASP A 358 -5.34 17.73 -25.44
N PRO A 359 -6.32 18.58 -25.09
CA PRO A 359 -7.58 18.71 -25.83
C PRO A 359 -7.41 19.15 -27.30
N GLY A 360 -6.19 19.48 -27.74
CA GLY A 360 -5.83 19.72 -29.14
C GLY A 360 -5.26 18.52 -29.92
N PHE A 361 -4.94 17.40 -29.27
CA PHE A 361 -4.39 16.20 -29.91
C PHE A 361 -5.39 15.03 -29.83
N PRO A 362 -5.60 14.26 -30.92
CA PRO A 362 -6.45 13.07 -30.85
C PRO A 362 -5.91 12.15 -29.75
N ALA A 363 -6.77 11.77 -28.79
CA ALA A 363 -6.43 10.95 -27.63
C ALA A 363 -5.32 9.96 -27.98
N ASP A 364 -4.15 10.13 -27.35
CA ASP A 364 -3.00 9.26 -27.60
C ASP A 364 -3.41 7.84 -27.21
N TYR A 365 -3.76 7.02 -28.21
CA TYR A 365 -3.99 5.58 -28.06
C TYR A 365 -2.71 4.82 -27.61
N ASN A 366 -1.65 5.56 -27.26
CA ASN A 366 -0.29 5.12 -26.98
C ASN A 366 0.24 5.71 -25.66
N ALA A 367 -0.63 5.86 -24.64
CA ALA A 367 -0.22 6.17 -23.28
C ALA A 367 -0.38 4.93 -22.37
N VAL A 368 0.46 4.80 -21.36
CA VAL A 368 0.16 3.90 -20.23
C VAL A 368 -1.10 4.43 -19.57
N ARG A 369 -2.04 3.50 -19.34
CA ARG A 369 -3.38 3.71 -18.79
C ARG A 369 -3.54 4.99 -17.94
N PHE A 370 -4.42 5.90 -18.37
CA PHE A 370 -4.83 7.06 -17.59
C PHE A 370 -6.02 6.69 -16.69
N VAL A 371 -5.78 6.52 -15.39
CA VAL A 371 -6.85 6.46 -14.38
C VAL A 371 -6.57 7.54 -13.35
N ASP A 372 -7.27 8.67 -13.44
CA ASP A 372 -7.36 9.54 -12.27
C ASP A 372 -8.13 8.78 -11.19
N LEU A 373 -7.75 8.96 -9.91
CA LEU A 373 -8.49 8.41 -8.78
C LEU A 373 -9.97 8.76 -8.96
N THR A 374 -10.77 7.74 -9.32
CA THR A 374 -12.22 7.89 -9.51
C THR A 374 -12.97 7.91 -8.19
N GLU A 375 -12.29 8.24 -7.07
CA GLU A 375 -12.92 8.63 -5.80
C GLU A 375 -13.63 9.99 -5.97
N SER A 376 -14.48 10.08 -7.00
CA SER A 376 -15.40 11.16 -7.23
C SER A 376 -16.60 10.86 -6.36
N TYR A 377 -16.49 11.15 -5.06
CA TYR A 377 -17.66 11.22 -4.21
C TYR A 377 -18.43 12.48 -4.60
N THR A 378 -19.22 12.38 -5.68
CA THR A 378 -19.87 13.53 -6.36
C THR A 378 -20.92 14.25 -5.52
N THR A 379 -21.20 13.75 -4.32
CA THR A 379 -22.39 14.04 -3.51
C THR A 379 -22.07 14.40 -2.05
N VAL A 380 -20.80 14.49 -1.66
CA VAL A 380 -20.46 14.77 -0.25
C VAL A 380 -20.43 16.28 -0.02
N PHE A 381 -21.18 16.71 0.99
CA PHE A 381 -21.30 18.10 1.39
C PHE A 381 -20.62 18.31 2.76
N ASP A 382 -20.04 19.48 3.00
CA ASP A 382 -19.60 19.87 4.34
C ASP A 382 -20.81 20.01 5.29
N GLU A 383 -20.56 20.24 6.58
CA GLU A 383 -21.61 20.50 7.59
C GLU A 383 -22.51 21.70 7.24
N LEU A 384 -22.09 22.55 6.30
CA LEU A 384 -22.80 23.74 5.83
C LEU A 384 -23.58 23.49 4.53
N GLY A 385 -23.55 22.26 3.99
CA GLY A 385 -24.25 21.88 2.76
C GLY A 385 -23.55 22.33 1.47
N ASN A 386 -22.26 22.67 1.51
CA ASN A 386 -21.47 22.99 0.33
C ASN A 386 -20.82 21.73 -0.24
N PRO A 387 -20.86 21.51 -1.57
CA PRO A 387 -20.20 20.35 -2.17
C PRO A 387 -18.71 20.41 -1.89
N LEU A 388 -18.16 19.32 -1.36
CA LEU A 388 -16.73 19.19 -1.13
C LEU A 388 -16.02 19.11 -2.48
N SER A 389 -15.38 20.21 -2.88
CA SER A 389 -14.51 20.23 -4.06
C SER A 389 -13.16 19.67 -3.66
N TYR A 390 -12.90 18.42 -4.04
CA TYR A 390 -11.61 17.78 -3.81
C TYR A 390 -10.63 18.15 -4.92
N ASN A 391 -9.49 18.74 -4.56
CA ASN A 391 -8.35 18.83 -5.45
C ASN A 391 -7.58 17.49 -5.38
N PHE A 392 -7.64 16.69 -6.44
CA PHE A 392 -6.95 15.39 -6.50
C PHE A 392 -5.42 15.53 -6.58
N TYR A 393 -4.92 16.76 -6.76
CA TYR A 393 -3.51 17.05 -6.97
C TYR A 393 -2.82 17.65 -5.75
N GLU A 394 -3.49 17.67 -4.58
CA GLU A 394 -2.89 18.07 -3.30
C GLU A 394 -3.02 16.98 -2.21
N ASN A 395 -2.20 17.10 -1.18
CA ASN A 395 -2.21 16.34 0.07
C ASN A 395 -2.05 14.82 -0.14
N VAL A 396 -2.70 14.01 0.70
CA VAL A 396 -2.54 12.54 0.62
C VAL A 396 -3.14 11.99 -0.68
N ARG A 397 -4.16 12.65 -1.24
CA ARG A 397 -4.75 12.26 -2.53
C ARG A 397 -3.76 12.42 -3.68
N ALA A 398 -2.99 13.50 -3.68
CA ALA A 398 -1.87 13.66 -4.61
C ALA A 398 -0.82 12.57 -4.45
N PHE A 399 -0.47 12.23 -3.21
CA PHE A 399 0.51 11.19 -2.91
C PHE A 399 0.02 9.82 -3.40
N THR A 400 -1.26 9.50 -3.15
CA THR A 400 -1.91 8.30 -3.67
C THR A 400 -1.87 8.27 -5.20
N GLN A 401 -2.24 9.37 -5.87
CA GLN A 401 -2.20 9.43 -7.33
C GLN A 401 -0.78 9.28 -7.88
N ALA A 402 0.21 9.93 -7.25
CA ALA A 402 1.62 9.78 -7.63
C ALA A 402 2.11 8.34 -7.48
N SER A 403 1.65 7.65 -6.43
CA SER A 403 1.98 6.25 -6.17
C SER A 403 1.33 5.34 -7.20
N ASP A 404 0.04 5.53 -7.51
CA ASP A 404 -0.67 4.74 -8.51
C ASP A 404 -0.08 4.95 -9.91
N ASP A 405 0.21 6.20 -10.28
CA ASP A 405 0.90 6.54 -11.53
C ASP A 405 2.27 5.85 -11.65
N ALA A 406 3.06 5.86 -10.58
CA ALA A 406 4.33 5.14 -10.52
C ALA A 406 4.11 3.63 -10.69
N LEU A 407 3.05 3.06 -10.10
CA LEU A 407 2.71 1.65 -10.25
C LEU A 407 2.35 1.29 -11.70
N GLN A 408 1.54 2.12 -12.37
CA GLN A 408 1.21 1.95 -13.79
C GLN A 408 2.47 2.00 -14.67
N ALA A 409 3.36 2.97 -14.39
CA ALA A 409 4.65 3.05 -15.09
C ALA A 409 5.52 1.81 -14.85
N ILE A 410 5.59 1.30 -13.61
CA ILE A 410 6.33 0.08 -13.25
C ILE A 410 5.79 -1.15 -13.97
N GLU A 411 4.46 -1.35 -13.96
CA GLU A 411 3.81 -2.44 -14.68
C GLU A 411 4.25 -2.44 -16.14
N TYR A 412 4.19 -1.24 -16.72
CA TYR A 412 4.40 -1.05 -18.13
C TYR A 412 5.86 -1.24 -18.55
N ILE A 413 6.82 -0.63 -17.85
CA ILE A 413 8.24 -0.80 -18.19
C ILE A 413 8.73 -2.23 -17.96
N HIS A 414 8.20 -2.93 -16.95
CA HIS A 414 8.57 -4.33 -16.72
C HIS A 414 8.04 -5.27 -17.80
N ASN A 415 6.87 -4.97 -18.38
CA ASN A 415 6.23 -5.84 -19.36
C ASN A 415 6.63 -5.52 -20.81
N TYR A 416 6.90 -4.25 -21.12
CA TYR A 416 6.97 -3.79 -22.52
C TYR A 416 8.22 -2.99 -22.89
N LYS A 417 9.03 -2.49 -21.94
CA LYS A 417 10.26 -1.74 -22.28
C LYS A 417 11.23 -2.69 -22.99
N ILE A 418 11.77 -2.26 -24.13
CA ILE A 418 12.76 -3.05 -24.85
C ILE A 418 14.12 -2.94 -24.12
N PRO A 419 14.74 -4.05 -23.70
CA PRO A 419 16.03 -4.02 -23.02
C PRO A 419 17.11 -3.36 -23.88
N GLU A 420 17.90 -2.49 -23.25
CA GLU A 420 19.02 -1.77 -23.88
C GLU A 420 20.05 -2.73 -24.50
N VAL A 421 20.20 -3.92 -23.92
CA VAL A 421 21.12 -4.97 -24.41
C VAL A 421 20.72 -5.58 -25.77
N LEU A 422 19.49 -5.35 -26.24
CA LEU A 422 19.04 -5.87 -27.54
C LEU A 422 19.40 -4.95 -28.72
N TYR A 423 20.06 -3.81 -28.47
CA TYR A 423 20.49 -2.89 -29.52
C TYR A 423 21.83 -2.20 -29.17
N PRO A 424 22.86 -2.30 -30.02
CA PRO A 424 24.19 -1.72 -29.78
C PRO A 424 24.28 -0.22 -30.10
#